data_AF-V2UAZ2-F1
#
_entry.id   AF-V2UAZ2-F1
#
_cell.length_a   1.000
_cell.length_b   1.000
_cell.length_c   1.000
_cell.angle_alpha   90.00
_cell.angle_beta   90.00
_cell.angle_gamma   90.00
#
_symmetry.space_group_name_H-M   'P 1'
#
loop_
_entity.id
_entity.type
_entity.pdbx_description
1 polymer ?
#
loop_
_entity_poly.entity_id
_entity_poly.type
_entity_poly.pdbx_seq_one_letter_code
_entity_poly.pdbx_strand_id
1 'polypeptide(L)'
;MQQIQTAQAQQQKVLIHCYHGADRTGASVAMYRIIFEHWPVEQALAEMKYGGFGFHPIWVNIDALFRPENIKWIRQQLSNPSD
;
A
#
# COMPACT_ATOMS: atom_id res chain seq x y z
N MET A 1 -5.99 6.40 0.32
CA MET A 1 -5.01 6.78 -0.73
C MET A 1 -5.43 8.01 -1.54
N GLN A 2 -6.68 8.47 -1.49
CA GLN A 2 -7.13 9.72 -2.13
C GLN A 2 -6.26 10.93 -1.78
N GLN A 3 -5.86 11.08 -0.50
CA GLN A 3 -4.95 12.16 -0.09
C GLN A 3 -3.61 12.15 -0.83
N ILE A 4 -3.09 10.98 -1.22
CA ILE A 4 -1.86 10.88 -2.01
C ILE A 4 -2.10 11.40 -3.44
N GLN A 5 -3.25 11.08 -4.05
CA GLN A 5 -3.63 11.62 -5.37
C GLN A 5 -3.82 13.14 -5.32
N THR A 6 -4.49 13.65 -4.29
CA THR A 6 -4.66 15.10 -4.08
C THR A 6 -3.32 15.80 -3.92
N ALA A 7 -2.43 15.26 -3.08
CA ALA A 7 -1.10 15.81 -2.88
C ALA A 7 -0.28 15.80 -4.19
N GLN A 8 -0.34 14.71 -4.97
CA GLN A 8 0.31 14.63 -6.27
C GLN A 8 -0.21 15.70 -7.25
N ALA A 9 -1.53 15.90 -7.33
CA ALA A 9 -2.13 16.94 -8.16
C ALA A 9 -1.73 18.36 -7.73
N GLN A 10 -1.46 18.55 -6.44
CA GLN A 10 -0.99 19.81 -5.86
C GLN A 10 0.55 19.93 -5.81
N GLN A 11 1.29 18.97 -6.38
CA GLN A 11 2.76 18.91 -6.35
C GLN A 11 3.35 18.92 -4.92
N GLN A 12 2.66 18.32 -3.97
CA GLN A 12 3.08 18.21 -2.58
C GLN A 12 3.77 16.88 -2.29
N LYS A 13 4.65 16.88 -1.28
CA LYS A 13 5.31 15.67 -0.77
C LYS A 13 4.47 15.06 0.35
N VAL A 14 4.39 13.73 0.39
CA VAL A 14 3.69 12.98 1.44
C VAL A 14 4.69 12.09 2.18
N LEU A 15 4.65 12.13 3.51
CA LEU A 15 5.33 11.18 4.38
C LEU A 15 4.31 10.18 4.92
N ILE A 16 4.55 8.88 4.68
CA ILE A 16 3.76 7.80 5.26
C ILE A 16 4.62 7.13 6.33
N HIS A 17 4.11 7.05 7.56
CA HIS A 17 4.80 6.36 8.63
C HIS A 17 3.83 5.58 9.53
N CYS A 18 4.39 4.62 10.26
CA CYS A 18 3.75 4.01 11.42
C CYS A 18 4.68 4.17 12.62
N TYR A 19 4.56 3.35 13.65
CA TYR A 19 5.45 3.44 14.80
C TYR A 19 6.89 2.98 14.48
N HIS A 20 7.04 1.84 13.82
CA HIS A 20 8.35 1.28 13.45
C HIS A 20 8.76 1.54 11.99
N GLY A 21 7.87 2.11 11.17
CA GLY A 21 8.11 2.22 9.72
C GLY A 21 8.09 0.90 8.96
N ALA A 22 7.76 -0.22 9.61
CA ALA A 22 7.77 -1.56 9.03
C ALA A 22 6.39 -1.98 8.48
N ASP A 23 5.50 -2.54 9.31
CA ASP A 23 4.37 -3.35 8.80
C ASP A 23 3.24 -2.52 8.18
N ARG A 24 2.66 -1.55 8.91
CA ARG A 24 1.57 -0.70 8.39
C ARG A 24 2.06 0.25 7.29
N THR A 25 3.29 0.73 7.41
CA THR A 25 3.93 1.54 6.37
C THR A 25 4.14 0.70 5.12
N GLY A 26 4.79 -0.45 5.26
CA GLY A 26 5.06 -1.40 4.17
C GLY A 26 3.77 -1.85 3.49
N ALA A 27 2.70 -2.14 4.23
CA ALA A 27 1.42 -2.49 3.64
C ALA A 27 0.82 -1.36 2.78
N SER A 28 0.88 -0.12 3.29
CA SER A 28 0.40 1.05 2.56
C SER A 28 1.23 1.31 1.30
N VAL A 29 2.55 1.17 1.39
CA VAL A 29 3.48 1.35 0.25
C VAL A 29 3.31 0.23 -0.77
N ALA A 30 3.22 -1.03 -0.36
CA ALA A 30 2.99 -2.15 -1.28
C ALA A 30 1.68 -2.00 -2.06
N MET A 31 0.61 -1.55 -1.41
CA MET A 31 -0.65 -1.29 -2.09
C MET A 31 -0.53 -0.10 -3.07
N TYR A 32 0.30 0.91 -2.74
CA TYR A 32 0.62 2.00 -3.64
C TYR A 32 1.38 1.52 -4.89
N ARG A 33 2.42 0.68 -4.70
CA ARG A 33 3.16 0.02 -5.79
C ARG A 33 2.22 -0.70 -6.77
N ILE A 34 1.27 -1.46 -6.25
CA ILE A 34 0.32 -2.25 -7.05
C ILE A 34 -0.68 -1.36 -7.81
N ILE A 35 -1.22 -0.33 -7.14
CA ILE A 35 -2.32 0.46 -7.69
C ILE A 35 -1.82 1.53 -8.65
N PHE A 36 -0.81 2.29 -8.27
CA PHE A 36 -0.36 3.49 -8.99
C PHE A 36 0.88 3.25 -9.85
N GLU A 37 1.77 2.36 -9.42
CA GLU A 37 2.98 2.02 -10.17
C GLU A 37 2.87 0.71 -10.95
N HIS A 38 1.71 0.05 -10.85
CA HIS A 38 1.37 -1.18 -11.58
C HIS A 38 2.36 -2.34 -11.38
N TRP A 39 2.99 -2.43 -10.22
CA TRP A 39 3.83 -3.56 -9.89
C TRP A 39 3.01 -4.85 -9.76
N PRO A 40 3.60 -6.02 -10.12
CA PRO A 40 3.07 -7.32 -9.73
C PRO A 40 2.91 -7.40 -8.20
N VAL A 41 1.84 -8.07 -7.75
CA VAL A 41 1.52 -8.18 -6.32
C VAL A 41 2.65 -8.87 -5.55
N GLU A 42 3.24 -9.90 -6.15
CA GLU A 42 4.32 -10.69 -5.60
C GLU A 42 5.58 -9.83 -5.38
N GLN A 43 5.88 -8.93 -6.32
CA GLN A 43 7.03 -8.03 -6.22
C GLN A 43 6.84 -7.00 -5.10
N ALA A 44 5.65 -6.42 -4.98
CA ALA A 44 5.32 -5.46 -3.92
C ALA A 44 5.36 -6.13 -2.52
N LEU A 45 4.86 -7.36 -2.41
CA LEU A 45 4.94 -8.15 -1.18
C LEU A 45 6.39 -8.53 -0.83
N ALA A 46 7.22 -8.84 -1.84
CA ALA A 46 8.63 -9.12 -1.63
C ALA A 46 9.38 -7.88 -1.11
N GLU A 47 9.14 -6.70 -1.66
CA GLU A 47 9.69 -5.43 -1.13
C GLU A 47 9.23 -5.19 0.32
N MET A 48 7.93 -5.34 0.59
CA MET A 48 7.37 -5.14 1.93
C MET A 48 8.02 -6.04 2.99
N LYS A 49 8.23 -7.33 2.68
CA LYS A 49 8.72 -8.32 3.64
C LYS A 49 10.24 -8.40 3.72
N TYR A 50 10.91 -8.25 2.58
CA TYR A 50 12.32 -8.57 2.43
C TYR A 50 13.18 -7.40 1.94
N GLY A 51 12.59 -6.22 1.73
CA GLY A 51 13.31 -5.00 1.32
C GLY A 51 14.18 -4.35 2.40
N GLY A 52 14.36 -5.00 3.56
CA GLY A 52 15.20 -4.48 4.65
C GLY A 52 14.50 -3.53 5.64
N PHE A 53 13.17 -3.45 5.60
CA PHE A 53 12.39 -2.53 6.45
C PHE A 53 11.97 -3.10 7.82
N GLY A 54 12.39 -4.33 8.15
CA GLY A 54 12.12 -4.94 9.46
C GLY A 54 10.69 -5.47 9.63
N PHE A 55 10.11 -6.09 8.60
CA PHE A 55 8.79 -6.74 8.68
C PHE A 55 8.73 -7.77 9.82
N HIS A 56 7.67 -7.73 10.63
CA HIS A 56 7.47 -8.67 11.73
C HIS A 56 6.71 -9.92 11.25
N PRO A 57 7.31 -11.12 11.26
CA PRO A 57 6.69 -12.34 10.74
C PRO A 57 5.43 -12.81 11.49
N ILE A 58 5.18 -12.27 12.69
CA ILE A 58 3.96 -12.55 13.47
C ILE A 58 2.69 -12.09 12.76
N TRP A 59 2.79 -11.13 11.82
CA TRP A 59 1.65 -10.62 11.05
C TRP A 59 1.29 -11.52 9.86
N VAL A 60 0.90 -12.75 10.16
CA VAL A 60 0.59 -13.79 9.16
C VAL A 60 -0.58 -13.43 8.22
N ASN A 61 -1.48 -12.55 8.66
CA ASN A 61 -2.66 -12.16 7.89
C ASN A 61 -2.43 -10.94 6.98
N ILE A 62 -1.26 -10.31 7.00
CA ILE A 62 -1.01 -9.09 6.22
C ILE A 62 -1.15 -9.33 4.71
N ASP A 63 -0.81 -10.53 4.24
CA ASP A 63 -0.92 -10.93 2.84
C ASP A 63 -2.37 -10.95 2.35
N ALA A 64 -3.32 -11.23 3.25
CA ALA A 64 -4.74 -11.27 2.91
C ALA A 64 -5.26 -9.89 2.46
N LEU A 65 -4.60 -8.79 2.86
CA LEU A 65 -4.92 -7.44 2.39
C LEU A 65 -4.70 -7.28 0.87
N PHE A 66 -3.84 -8.11 0.28
CA PHE A 66 -3.44 -8.04 -1.13
C PHE A 66 -4.13 -9.06 -2.01
N ARG A 67 -5.20 -9.71 -1.52
CA ARG A 67 -6.01 -10.57 -2.36
C ARG A 67 -6.65 -9.77 -3.51
N PRO A 68 -6.88 -10.39 -4.68
CA PRO A 68 -7.41 -9.69 -5.86
C PRO A 68 -8.71 -8.92 -5.59
N GLU A 69 -9.60 -9.48 -4.76
CA GLU A 69 -10.85 -8.84 -4.36
C GLU A 69 -10.64 -7.53 -3.60
N ASN A 70 -9.64 -7.47 -2.72
CA ASN A 70 -9.33 -6.29 -1.92
C ASN A 70 -8.67 -5.21 -2.79
N ILE A 71 -7.74 -5.60 -3.67
CA ILE A 71 -7.12 -4.68 -4.63
C ILE A 71 -8.20 -4.08 -5.55
N LYS A 72 -9.10 -4.92 -6.07
CA LYS A 72 -10.23 -4.49 -6.89
C LYS A 72 -11.13 -3.52 -6.13
N TRP A 73 -11.46 -3.83 -4.88
CA TRP A 73 -12.29 -2.97 -4.04
C TRP A 73 -11.62 -1.60 -3.82
N ILE A 74 -10.33 -1.55 -3.50
CA ILE A 74 -9.61 -0.27 -3.32
C ILE A 74 -9.62 0.54 -4.62
N ARG A 75 -9.36 -0.08 -5.77
CA ARG A 75 -9.44 0.60 -7.07
C ARG A 75 -10.83 1.20 -7.30
N GLN A 76 -11.89 0.47 -6.96
CA GLN A 76 -13.27 0.97 -7.07
C GLN A 76 -13.50 2.17 -6.16
N GLN A 77 -13.05 2.14 -4.91
CA GLN A 77 -13.17 3.26 -3.96
C GLN A 77 -12.36 4.49 -4.36
N LEU A 78 -11.29 4.32 -5.14
CA LEU A 78 -10.52 5.44 -5.67
C LEU A 78 -11.17 6.06 -6.92
N SER A 79 -11.85 5.26 -7.74
CA SER A 79 -12.60 5.78 -8.90
C SER A 79 -13.93 6.40 -8.51
N ASN A 80 -14.63 5.80 -7.54
CA ASN A 80 -15.91 6.24 -7.01
C ASN A 80 -15.80 6.27 -5.48
N PRO A 81 -15.31 7.38 -4.89
CA PRO A 81 -15.34 7.57 -3.45
C PRO A 81 -16.77 7.36 -2.95
N SER A 82 -16.98 6.33 -2.13
CA SER A 82 -18.21 6.26 -1.35
C SER A 82 -18.12 7.34 -0.28
N ASP A 83 -19.18 8.14 -0.13
CA ASP A 83 -19.30 9.17 0.92
C ASP A 83 -19.16 8.58 2.34
#